data_AF-A0A537I169-F1
#
_entry.id   AF-A0A537I169-F1
#
_cell.length_a   1.000
_cell.length_b   1.000
_cell.length_c   1.000
_cell.angle_alpha   90.00
_cell.angle_beta   90.00
_cell.angle_gamma   90.00
#
_symmetry.space_group_name_H-M   'P 1'
#
loop_
_entity.id
_entity.type
_entity.pdbx_description
1 polymer ?
#
loop_
_entity_poly.entity_id
_entity_poly.type
_entity_poly.pdbx_seq_one_letter_code
_entity_poly.pdbx_strand_id
1 'polypeptide(L)'
;MRYCKRCLYPENHPLNITFDEEGVCSGCRVHEEKDSLDWKPRGEKLKKILTAYKNLSGTNYDCIIPVSGARDSYFIVHTVKNVYGMNPLLVTYNKQYNTAEGIRNLANLRIRFDCDIMTLTVNPETVKKITRATVRKMGSIYWHCLAGQTVYPVQVAVKFKIPLIIWGAQQGVDQVGMFSHLDEVEMTRKYRKEHDLMGYEAEDLIDDFDGINENDITQFKYPDDKELERVGIRGIYLNNYIRWDSRAQHEKMINEFEYKTGEQSRTFDRYNDVDCFIYSDVHDYIKYIKHGYGKVTDHATREIRLRRMTREQGTKLVKEFCNKPVRHLELFLKWLGITENSFHYLIDQHRNHQFWHRNENWEWELKEDLLKQMEVQGDQQIALSQIETYSPFKLTGKGESTDREEQYILIGKGYKY
;
A
#
# COMPACT_ATOMS: atom_id res chain seq x y z
N MET A 1 5.68 16.46 20.86
CA MET A 1 6.03 15.28 20.05
C MET A 1 7.20 15.66 19.16
N ARG A 2 8.22 14.81 19.03
CA ARG A 2 9.35 15.04 18.13
C ARG A 2 8.95 14.74 16.70
N TYR A 3 9.33 15.62 15.79
CA TYR A 3 9.24 15.44 14.35
C TYR A 3 10.64 15.39 13.75
N CYS A 4 10.77 14.68 12.62
CA CYS A 4 12.03 14.66 11.89
C CYS A 4 12.37 16.08 11.43
N LYS A 5 13.61 16.52 11.63
CA LYS A 5 14.03 17.85 11.20
C LYS A 5 14.12 17.97 9.68
N ARG A 6 14.30 16.84 8.98
CA ARG A 6 14.41 16.75 7.50
C ARG A 6 13.06 16.52 6.81
N CYS A 7 12.33 15.47 7.19
CA CYS A 7 11.01 15.14 6.62
C CYS A 7 9.87 15.34 7.62
N LEU A 8 8.62 15.02 7.25
CA LEU A 8 7.45 15.38 8.06
C LEU A 8 7.01 14.31 9.06
N TYR A 9 7.75 13.20 9.21
CA TYR A 9 7.32 12.13 10.09
C TYR A 9 7.48 12.45 11.59
N PRO A 10 6.47 12.08 12.39
CA PRO A 10 6.57 12.15 13.85
C PRO A 10 7.22 10.88 14.43
N GLU A 11 7.62 10.95 15.69
CA GLU A 11 8.26 9.84 16.40
C GLU A 11 7.36 8.63 16.68
N ASN A 12 6.04 8.83 16.71
CA ASN A 12 5.04 7.81 16.98
C ASN A 12 4.58 7.05 15.73
N HIS A 13 5.38 7.01 14.67
CA HIS A 13 5.03 6.30 13.44
C HIS A 13 4.65 4.83 13.76
N PRO A 14 3.53 4.27 13.26
CA PRO A 14 3.04 2.94 13.68
C PRO A 14 4.00 1.77 13.43
N LEU A 15 4.87 1.89 12.43
CA LEU A 15 5.92 0.92 12.13
C LEU A 15 7.19 1.10 12.98
N ASN A 16 7.17 1.99 13.97
CA ASN A 16 8.31 2.46 14.75
C ASN A 16 9.38 3.15 13.89
N ILE A 17 9.82 4.31 14.34
CA ILE A 17 10.87 5.08 13.66
C ILE A 17 11.84 5.60 14.71
N THR A 18 13.14 5.54 14.42
CA THR A 18 14.18 6.01 15.34
C THR A 18 14.75 7.33 14.85
N PHE A 19 15.40 8.08 15.73
CA PHE A 19 16.01 9.37 15.43
C PHE A 19 17.45 9.36 15.89
N ASP A 20 18.33 9.92 15.07
CA ASP A 20 19.70 10.17 15.47
C ASP A 20 19.85 11.46 16.31
N GLU A 21 21.10 11.77 16.66
CA GLU A 21 21.50 12.94 17.43
C GLU A 21 21.20 14.26 16.68
N GLU A 22 21.22 14.25 15.34
CA GLU A 22 20.86 15.41 14.52
C GLU A 22 19.35 15.65 14.47
N GLY A 23 18.54 14.66 14.85
CA GLY A 23 17.08 14.69 14.74
C GLY A 23 16.54 14.30 13.38
N VAL A 24 17.32 13.53 12.63
CA VAL A 24 16.89 12.89 11.40
C VAL A 24 16.39 11.48 11.72
N CYS A 25 15.24 11.14 11.15
CA CYS A 25 14.63 9.83 11.34
C CYS A 25 15.32 8.73 10.51
N SER A 26 15.30 7.49 10.97
CA SER A 26 15.83 6.30 10.27
C SER A 26 15.36 6.20 8.82
N GLY A 27 14.08 6.51 8.53
CA GLY A 27 13.56 6.47 7.16
C GLY A 27 14.17 7.53 6.22
N CYS A 28 14.69 8.64 6.73
CA CYS A 28 15.47 9.57 5.92
C CYS A 28 16.87 9.02 5.64
N ARG A 29 17.52 8.42 6.66
CA ARG A 29 18.86 7.84 6.52
C ARG A 29 18.89 6.67 5.55
N VAL A 30 17.97 5.72 5.68
CA VAL A 30 17.88 4.59 4.75
C VAL A 30 17.53 5.06 3.33
N HIS A 31 16.74 6.12 3.17
CA HIS A 31 16.44 6.65 1.85
C HIS A 31 17.67 7.28 1.15
N GLU A 32 18.65 7.79 1.90
CA GLU A 32 19.92 8.29 1.35
C GLU A 32 20.79 7.17 0.77
N GLU A 33 20.61 5.93 1.24
CA GLU A 33 21.29 4.77 0.64
C GLU A 33 20.95 4.65 -0.85
N LYS A 34 19.75 5.06 -1.27
CA LYS A 34 19.35 5.01 -2.69
C LYS A 34 20.19 5.88 -3.60
N ASP A 35 20.81 6.92 -3.05
CA ASP A 35 21.65 7.87 -3.77
C ASP A 35 23.14 7.49 -3.71
N SER A 36 23.52 6.55 -2.83
CA SER A 36 24.91 6.07 -2.67
C SER A 36 25.14 4.65 -3.19
N LEU A 37 24.10 3.80 -3.22
CA LEU A 37 24.20 2.44 -3.72
C LEU A 37 24.33 2.38 -5.24
N ASP A 38 25.24 1.52 -5.72
CA ASP A 38 25.27 1.13 -7.13
C ASP A 38 24.17 0.09 -7.41
N TRP A 39 23.16 0.52 -8.17
CA TRP A 39 22.02 -0.30 -8.54
C TRP A 39 22.32 -1.29 -9.67
N LYS A 40 23.41 -1.11 -10.43
CA LYS A 40 23.72 -2.00 -11.56
C LYS A 40 24.13 -3.41 -11.10
N PRO A 41 25.08 -3.61 -10.17
CA PRO A 41 25.39 -4.92 -9.60
C PRO A 41 24.18 -5.60 -8.94
N ARG A 42 23.32 -4.80 -8.29
CA ARG A 42 22.08 -5.28 -7.66
C ARG A 42 21.08 -5.79 -8.70
N GLY A 43 20.93 -5.09 -9.83
CA GLY A 43 20.15 -5.54 -10.97
C GLY A 43 20.67 -6.84 -11.59
N GLU A 44 22.00 -7.02 -11.67
CA GLU A 44 22.60 -8.29 -12.12
C GLU A 44 22.40 -9.42 -11.11
N LYS A 45 22.44 -9.13 -9.81
CA LYS A 45 22.09 -10.09 -8.75
C LYS A 45 20.63 -10.54 -8.89
N LEU A 46 19.70 -9.61 -9.10
CA LEU A 46 18.30 -9.94 -9.39
C LEU A 46 18.17 -10.82 -10.64
N LYS A 47 18.86 -10.47 -11.73
CA LYS A 47 18.85 -11.27 -12.95
C LYS A 47 19.28 -12.73 -12.69
N LYS A 48 20.33 -12.93 -11.89
CA LYS A 48 20.81 -14.27 -11.50
C LYS A 48 19.77 -15.03 -10.70
N ILE A 49 19.13 -14.38 -9.71
CA ILE A 49 18.04 -14.96 -8.93
C ILE A 49 16.90 -15.38 -9.86
N LEU A 50 16.37 -14.46 -10.66
CA LEU A 50 15.23 -14.72 -11.55
C LEU A 50 15.52 -15.84 -12.55
N THR A 51 16.73 -15.87 -13.13
CA THR A 51 17.13 -16.93 -14.07
C THR A 51 17.08 -18.32 -13.44
N ALA A 52 17.42 -18.45 -12.16
CA ALA A 52 17.38 -19.72 -11.44
C ALA A 52 15.95 -20.24 -11.19
N TYR A 53 14.94 -19.36 -11.27
CA TYR A 53 13.53 -19.71 -11.07
C TYR A 53 12.74 -19.92 -12.37
N LYS A 54 13.37 -19.73 -13.55
CA LYS A 54 12.68 -19.96 -14.83
C LYS A 54 12.27 -21.41 -14.97
N ASN A 55 10.99 -21.62 -15.28
CA ASN A 55 10.43 -22.92 -15.58
C ASN A 55 10.83 -23.33 -17.00
N LEU A 56 11.80 -24.23 -17.12
CA LEU A 56 12.30 -24.69 -18.42
C LEU A 56 11.33 -25.64 -19.15
N SER A 57 10.39 -26.25 -18.44
CA SER A 57 9.37 -27.11 -19.06
C SER A 57 8.32 -26.34 -19.86
N GLY A 58 8.12 -25.05 -19.59
CA GLY A 58 7.08 -24.23 -20.22
C GLY A 58 5.65 -24.59 -19.78
N THR A 59 5.47 -25.53 -18.86
CA THR A 59 4.16 -26.00 -18.39
C THR A 59 3.69 -25.33 -17.11
N ASN A 60 4.49 -24.42 -16.54
CA ASN A 60 4.15 -23.67 -15.33
C ASN A 60 4.73 -22.25 -15.39
N TYR A 61 4.34 -21.42 -14.44
CA TYR A 61 4.82 -20.05 -14.29
C TYR A 61 6.17 -20.01 -13.56
N ASP A 62 6.97 -18.98 -13.85
CA ASP A 62 8.28 -18.78 -13.22
C ASP A 62 8.15 -18.17 -11.82
N CYS A 63 7.12 -17.36 -11.62
CA CYS A 63 6.88 -16.62 -10.38
C CYS A 63 5.42 -16.16 -10.24
N ILE A 64 5.06 -15.72 -9.04
CA ILE A 64 3.81 -15.02 -8.76
C ILE A 64 4.07 -13.54 -8.56
N ILE A 65 3.20 -12.70 -9.14
CA ILE A 65 3.18 -11.25 -8.87
C ILE A 65 1.81 -10.85 -8.31
N PRO A 66 1.76 -10.39 -7.06
CA PRO A 66 0.56 -9.79 -6.48
C PRO A 66 0.25 -8.43 -7.15
N VAL A 67 -0.99 -8.24 -7.61
CA VAL A 67 -1.42 -7.01 -8.31
C VAL A 67 -2.78 -6.51 -7.83
N SER A 68 -3.03 -5.20 -7.92
CA SER A 68 -4.34 -4.60 -7.61
C SER A 68 -4.88 -3.64 -8.68
N GLY A 69 -4.12 -3.37 -9.75
CA GLY A 69 -4.49 -2.35 -10.75
C GLY A 69 -4.17 -0.91 -10.32
N ALA A 70 -3.59 -0.72 -9.13
CA ALA A 70 -2.99 0.54 -8.70
C ALA A 70 -1.61 0.30 -8.09
N ARG A 71 -1.05 1.34 -7.48
CA ARG A 71 0.31 1.36 -6.93
C ARG A 71 1.31 0.94 -8.02
N ASP A 72 2.43 0.37 -7.61
CA ASP A 72 3.51 0.03 -8.53
C ASP A 72 3.24 -1.27 -9.34
N SER A 73 2.00 -1.81 -9.35
CA SER A 73 1.64 -3.09 -10.00
C SER A 73 2.12 -3.16 -11.46
N TYR A 74 1.87 -2.12 -12.26
CA TYR A 74 2.30 -2.06 -13.65
C TYR A 74 3.82 -2.10 -13.77
N PHE A 75 4.53 -1.36 -12.92
CA PHE A 75 5.98 -1.31 -12.95
C PHE A 75 6.61 -2.64 -12.56
N ILE A 76 6.05 -3.32 -11.56
CA ILE A 76 6.52 -4.65 -11.12
C ILE A 76 6.36 -5.65 -12.28
N VAL A 77 5.17 -5.71 -12.89
CA VAL A 77 4.90 -6.64 -13.99
C VAL A 77 5.75 -6.32 -15.22
N HIS A 78 5.86 -5.05 -15.60
CA HIS A 78 6.74 -4.62 -16.70
C HIS A 78 8.19 -5.03 -16.46
N THR A 79 8.70 -4.75 -15.27
CA THR A 79 10.07 -5.09 -14.89
C THR A 79 10.30 -6.60 -14.97
N VAL A 80 9.45 -7.39 -14.31
CA VAL A 80 9.64 -8.85 -14.23
C VAL A 80 9.44 -9.51 -15.60
N LYS A 81 8.38 -9.15 -16.33
CA LYS A 81 8.04 -9.77 -17.61
C LYS A 81 8.84 -9.20 -18.78
N ASN A 82 8.78 -7.90 -19.02
CA ASN A 82 9.37 -7.30 -20.22
C ASN A 82 10.87 -7.05 -20.09
N VAL A 83 11.37 -6.68 -18.90
CA VAL A 83 12.80 -6.39 -18.70
C VAL A 83 13.59 -7.67 -18.39
N TYR A 84 13.09 -8.54 -17.52
CA TYR A 84 13.78 -9.78 -17.12
C TYR A 84 13.31 -11.05 -17.87
N GLY A 85 12.24 -10.95 -18.67
CA GLY A 85 11.77 -12.07 -19.50
C GLY A 85 11.22 -13.25 -18.70
N MET A 86 10.62 -13.00 -17.54
CA MET A 86 9.94 -14.03 -16.74
C MET A 86 8.49 -14.21 -17.21
N ASN A 87 7.92 -15.38 -16.95
CA ASN A 87 6.51 -15.69 -17.15
C ASN A 87 5.74 -15.70 -15.81
N PRO A 88 5.18 -14.57 -15.36
CA PRO A 88 4.49 -14.50 -14.07
C PRO A 88 3.02 -14.93 -14.14
N LEU A 89 2.55 -15.59 -13.08
CA LEU A 89 1.13 -15.67 -12.73
C LEU A 89 0.74 -14.44 -11.91
N LEU A 90 -0.23 -13.66 -12.38
CA LEU A 90 -0.75 -12.55 -11.60
C LEU A 90 -1.75 -13.06 -10.57
N VAL A 91 -1.67 -12.55 -9.35
CA VAL A 91 -2.59 -12.91 -8.28
C VAL A 91 -3.19 -11.65 -7.68
N THR A 92 -4.51 -11.63 -7.54
CA THR A 92 -5.22 -10.46 -7.01
C THR A 92 -6.30 -10.86 -6.02
N TYR A 93 -6.46 -10.03 -4.99
CA TYR A 93 -7.51 -10.14 -3.98
C TYR A 93 -8.45 -8.95 -4.13
N ASN A 94 -9.75 -9.23 -4.26
CA ASN A 94 -10.77 -8.21 -4.43
C ASN A 94 -11.10 -7.54 -3.08
N LYS A 95 -10.80 -6.24 -2.98
CA LYS A 95 -11.03 -5.41 -1.79
C LYS A 95 -12.50 -5.07 -1.53
N GLN A 96 -13.41 -5.34 -2.47
CA GLN A 96 -14.83 -4.93 -2.47
C GLN A 96 -15.09 -3.41 -2.68
N TYR A 97 -14.09 -2.55 -2.48
CA TYR A 97 -14.23 -1.08 -2.59
C TYR A 97 -13.68 -0.48 -3.89
N ASN A 98 -13.79 -1.22 -5.00
CA ASN A 98 -13.07 -0.88 -6.23
C ASN A 98 -13.64 0.36 -6.94
N THR A 99 -12.76 1.13 -7.58
CA THR A 99 -13.13 2.22 -8.50
C THR A 99 -13.23 1.71 -9.94
N ALA A 100 -13.86 2.49 -10.82
CA ALA A 100 -13.89 2.19 -12.25
C ALA A 100 -12.47 2.21 -12.85
N GLU A 101 -11.65 3.17 -12.44
CA GLU A 101 -10.25 3.30 -12.84
C GLU A 101 -9.42 2.08 -12.40
N GLY A 102 -9.61 1.60 -11.18
CA GLY A 102 -8.95 0.39 -10.65
C GLY A 102 -9.29 -0.86 -11.44
N ILE A 103 -10.59 -1.08 -11.69
CA ILE A 103 -11.06 -2.22 -12.49
C ILE A 103 -10.48 -2.18 -13.90
N ARG A 104 -10.54 -1.01 -14.55
CA ARG A 104 -9.94 -0.81 -15.89
C ARG A 104 -8.44 -1.07 -15.87
N ASN A 105 -7.71 -0.49 -14.91
CA ASN A 105 -6.26 -0.63 -14.85
C ASN A 105 -5.85 -2.08 -14.61
N LEU A 106 -6.55 -2.82 -13.74
CA LEU A 106 -6.26 -4.24 -13.53
C LEU A 106 -6.52 -5.07 -14.79
N ALA A 107 -7.63 -4.82 -15.47
CA ALA A 107 -7.96 -5.44 -16.75
C ALA A 107 -6.91 -5.13 -17.84
N ASN A 108 -6.55 -3.86 -17.98
CA ASN A 108 -5.57 -3.39 -18.95
C ASN A 108 -4.17 -3.91 -18.65
N LEU A 109 -3.76 -3.99 -17.38
CA LEU A 109 -2.50 -4.62 -16.96
C LEU A 109 -2.44 -6.05 -17.48
N ARG A 110 -3.46 -6.88 -17.18
CA ARG A 110 -3.51 -8.28 -17.61
C ARG A 110 -3.35 -8.41 -19.13
N ILE A 111 -4.07 -7.59 -19.89
CA ILE A 111 -4.11 -7.64 -21.35
C ILE A 111 -2.80 -7.14 -21.97
N ARG A 112 -2.30 -5.98 -21.54
CA ARG A 112 -1.10 -5.36 -22.11
C ARG A 112 0.15 -6.20 -21.87
N PHE A 113 0.22 -6.90 -20.75
CA PHE A 113 1.33 -7.79 -20.42
C PHE A 113 1.07 -9.24 -20.83
N ASP A 114 -0.09 -9.57 -21.40
CA ASP A 114 -0.46 -10.93 -21.81
C ASP A 114 -0.20 -11.98 -20.70
N CYS A 115 -0.76 -11.73 -19.52
CA CYS A 115 -0.55 -12.57 -18.34
C CYS A 115 -1.86 -13.22 -17.89
N ASP A 116 -1.77 -14.46 -17.41
CA ASP A 116 -2.86 -15.07 -16.66
C ASP A 116 -3.03 -14.38 -15.30
N ILE A 117 -4.27 -14.37 -14.81
CA ILE A 117 -4.61 -13.81 -13.50
C ILE A 117 -5.53 -14.72 -12.71
N MET A 118 -5.22 -14.89 -11.43
CA MET A 118 -6.10 -15.52 -10.45
C MET A 118 -6.67 -14.46 -9.49
N THR A 119 -7.99 -14.40 -9.40
CA THR A 119 -8.71 -13.46 -8.53
C THR A 119 -9.41 -14.21 -7.40
N LEU A 120 -9.17 -13.81 -6.15
CA LEU A 120 -9.99 -14.22 -5.01
C LEU A 120 -11.00 -13.12 -4.68
N THR A 121 -12.29 -13.45 -4.73
CA THR A 121 -13.37 -12.63 -4.18
C THR A 121 -14.03 -13.41 -3.04
N VAL A 122 -13.79 -12.97 -1.81
CA VAL A 122 -14.42 -13.56 -0.62
C VAL A 122 -15.87 -13.10 -0.54
N ASN A 123 -16.75 -13.96 0.00
CA ASN A 123 -18.16 -13.64 0.22
C ASN A 123 -18.29 -12.28 0.95
N PRO A 124 -19.02 -11.30 0.39
CA PRO A 124 -19.18 -9.98 1.00
C PRO A 124 -19.66 -10.01 2.45
N GLU A 125 -20.54 -10.94 2.83
CA GLU A 125 -21.04 -11.02 4.20
C GLU A 125 -19.96 -11.47 5.20
N THR A 126 -19.12 -12.42 4.80
CA THR A 126 -17.92 -12.81 5.58
C THR A 126 -16.97 -11.63 5.74
N VAL A 127 -16.72 -10.88 4.65
CA VAL A 127 -15.84 -9.70 4.70
C VAL A 127 -16.42 -8.62 5.61
N LYS A 128 -17.71 -8.29 5.49
CA LYS A 128 -18.37 -7.30 6.36
C LYS A 128 -18.30 -7.69 7.83
N LYS A 129 -18.49 -8.97 8.14
CA LYS A 129 -18.39 -9.52 9.50
C LYS A 129 -16.98 -9.32 10.07
N ILE A 130 -15.96 -9.68 9.32
CA ILE A 130 -14.55 -9.44 9.68
C ILE A 130 -14.28 -7.94 9.84
N THR A 131 -14.75 -7.10 8.91
CA THR A 131 -14.56 -5.64 8.99
C THR A 131 -15.18 -5.05 10.26
N ARG A 132 -16.38 -5.49 10.67
CA ARG A 132 -16.99 -5.06 11.94
C ARG A 132 -16.13 -5.46 13.14
N ALA A 133 -15.66 -6.71 13.17
CA ALA A 133 -14.78 -7.22 14.22
C ALA A 133 -13.47 -6.42 14.30
N THR A 134 -12.82 -6.13 13.17
CA THR A 134 -11.54 -5.41 13.13
C THR A 134 -11.69 -3.92 13.41
N VAL A 135 -12.84 -3.31 13.09
CA VAL A 135 -13.15 -1.95 13.54
C VAL A 135 -13.23 -1.92 15.07
N ARG A 136 -13.94 -2.87 15.69
CA ARG A 136 -14.03 -2.94 17.16
C ARG A 136 -12.68 -3.23 17.82
N LYS A 137 -11.97 -4.28 17.39
CA LYS A 137 -10.74 -4.76 18.04
C LYS A 137 -9.57 -3.79 17.89
N MET A 138 -9.42 -3.16 16.73
CA MET A 138 -8.20 -2.42 16.38
C MET A 138 -8.44 -1.10 15.64
N GLY A 139 -9.70 -0.69 15.45
CA GLY A 139 -10.02 0.51 14.67
C GLY A 139 -9.49 0.41 13.25
N SER A 140 -9.67 -0.75 12.59
CA SER A 140 -9.24 -0.96 11.21
C SER A 140 -10.37 -1.48 10.33
N ILE A 141 -10.67 -0.74 9.26
CA ILE A 141 -11.59 -1.17 8.20
C ILE A 141 -10.88 -1.95 7.08
N TYR A 142 -9.54 -2.01 7.12
CA TYR A 142 -8.73 -2.44 5.99
C TYR A 142 -7.92 -3.71 6.28
N TRP A 143 -8.08 -4.32 7.47
CA TRP A 143 -7.39 -5.55 7.85
C TRP A 143 -7.62 -6.67 6.81
N HIS A 144 -8.86 -6.89 6.36
CA HIS A 144 -9.16 -7.94 5.39
C HIS A 144 -8.46 -7.71 4.03
N CYS A 145 -8.30 -6.45 3.61
CA CYS A 145 -7.57 -6.10 2.40
C CYS A 145 -6.09 -6.48 2.56
N LEU A 146 -5.47 -6.10 3.68
CA LEU A 146 -4.06 -6.40 3.96
C LEU A 146 -3.84 -7.91 4.08
N ALA A 147 -4.69 -8.60 4.86
CA ALA A 147 -4.61 -10.03 5.09
C ALA A 147 -4.77 -10.81 3.79
N GLY A 148 -5.82 -10.52 3.02
CA GLY A 148 -6.15 -11.19 1.76
C GLY A 148 -5.09 -10.97 0.67
N GLN A 149 -4.62 -9.73 0.49
CA GLN A 149 -3.62 -9.40 -0.52
C GLN A 149 -2.25 -10.02 -0.25
N THR A 150 -1.91 -10.24 1.03
CA THR A 150 -0.60 -10.80 1.41
C THR A 150 -0.62 -12.33 1.54
N VAL A 151 -1.78 -12.94 1.85
CA VAL A 151 -1.89 -14.40 2.02
C VAL A 151 -2.24 -15.14 0.74
N TYR A 152 -3.12 -14.57 -0.10
CA TYR A 152 -3.60 -15.28 -1.29
C TYR A 152 -2.49 -15.61 -2.29
N PRO A 153 -1.51 -14.72 -2.57
CA PRO A 153 -0.33 -15.08 -3.36
C PRO A 153 0.44 -16.28 -2.82
N VAL A 154 0.55 -16.40 -1.49
CA VAL A 154 1.25 -17.52 -0.83
C VAL A 154 0.44 -18.81 -0.95
N GLN A 155 -0.88 -18.75 -0.77
CA GLN A 155 -1.77 -19.90 -1.00
C GLN A 155 -1.71 -20.39 -2.45
N VAL A 156 -1.69 -19.48 -3.43
CA VAL A 156 -1.53 -19.81 -4.85
C VAL A 156 -0.15 -20.42 -5.10
N ALA A 157 0.91 -19.87 -4.50
CA ALA A 157 2.27 -20.42 -4.59
C ALA A 157 2.33 -21.88 -4.12
N VAL A 158 1.71 -22.19 -2.97
CA VAL A 158 1.62 -23.57 -2.46
C VAL A 158 0.83 -24.45 -3.42
N LYS A 159 -0.37 -24.01 -3.84
CA LYS A 159 -1.30 -24.80 -4.65
C LYS A 159 -0.74 -25.16 -6.03
N PHE A 160 -0.05 -24.22 -6.67
CA PHE A 160 0.52 -24.39 -8.01
C PHE A 160 2.01 -24.74 -8.00
N LYS A 161 2.60 -24.90 -6.80
CA LYS A 161 4.02 -25.21 -6.59
C LYS A 161 4.93 -24.22 -7.32
N ILE A 162 4.63 -22.93 -7.18
CA ILE A 162 5.42 -21.83 -7.74
C ILE A 162 6.26 -21.23 -6.61
N PRO A 163 7.57 -21.49 -6.54
CA PRO A 163 8.37 -21.18 -5.35
C PRO A 163 8.73 -19.70 -5.22
N LEU A 164 8.65 -18.89 -6.28
CA LEU A 164 9.02 -17.48 -6.23
C LEU A 164 7.81 -16.55 -6.24
N ILE A 165 7.72 -15.66 -5.25
CA ILE A 165 6.79 -14.53 -5.22
C ILE A 165 7.59 -13.24 -5.30
N ILE A 166 7.20 -12.32 -6.18
CA ILE A 166 7.86 -11.03 -6.37
C ILE A 166 6.93 -9.90 -5.91
N TRP A 167 7.36 -9.19 -4.88
CA TRP A 167 6.68 -8.04 -4.30
C TRP A 167 7.33 -6.73 -4.79
N GLY A 168 6.61 -5.62 -4.62
CA GLY A 168 7.10 -4.27 -4.96
C GLY A 168 8.14 -3.74 -3.97
N ALA A 169 7.78 -2.68 -3.26
CA ALA A 169 8.60 -2.13 -2.19
C ALA A 169 8.21 -2.69 -0.82
N GLN A 170 9.22 -3.06 -0.05
CA GLN A 170 9.07 -3.37 1.36
C GLN A 170 8.90 -2.07 2.17
N GLN A 171 7.79 -1.95 2.91
CA GLN A 171 7.41 -0.70 3.59
C GLN A 171 8.34 -0.31 4.76
N GLY A 172 8.89 -1.27 5.49
CA GLY A 172 9.86 -1.04 6.56
C GLY A 172 11.13 -0.36 6.07
N VAL A 173 11.67 -0.78 4.92
CA VAL A 173 12.83 -0.18 4.24
C VAL A 173 12.45 1.21 3.72
N ASP A 174 11.40 1.29 2.90
CA ASP A 174 11.11 2.50 2.12
C ASP A 174 10.48 3.64 2.96
N GLN A 175 9.63 3.29 3.93
CA GLN A 175 8.85 4.26 4.71
C GLN A 175 9.56 4.68 5.99
N VAL A 176 10.03 3.73 6.80
CA VAL A 176 10.57 4.04 8.14
C VAL A 176 12.04 3.71 8.32
N GLY A 177 12.70 3.10 7.35
CA GLY A 177 14.10 2.68 7.49
C GLY A 177 14.30 1.70 8.65
N MET A 178 13.34 0.78 8.85
CA MET A 178 13.44 -0.32 9.82
C MET A 178 14.58 -1.28 9.44
N PHE A 179 14.83 -1.41 8.14
CA PHE A 179 15.92 -2.19 7.56
C PHE A 179 16.65 -1.34 6.54
N SER A 180 17.94 -1.62 6.37
CA SER A 180 18.76 -1.07 5.29
C SER A 180 18.45 -1.78 3.97
N HIS A 181 18.69 -1.13 2.84
CA HIS A 181 18.73 -1.80 1.54
C HIS A 181 19.85 -2.85 1.44
N LEU A 182 20.83 -2.83 2.36
CA LEU A 182 21.87 -3.85 2.49
C LEU A 182 21.38 -5.16 3.11
N ASP A 183 20.32 -5.12 3.92
CA ASP A 183 19.79 -6.30 4.62
C ASP A 183 19.08 -7.26 3.67
N GLU A 184 18.63 -6.76 2.51
CA GLU A 184 17.90 -7.50 1.49
C GLU A 184 16.73 -8.32 2.06
N VAL A 185 15.97 -7.71 2.98
CA VAL A 185 14.87 -8.38 3.68
C VAL A 185 13.84 -8.97 2.71
N GLU A 186 13.30 -10.10 3.11
CA GLU A 186 12.30 -10.86 2.36
C GLU A 186 10.98 -10.97 3.11
N MET A 187 9.93 -11.33 2.39
CA MET A 187 8.61 -11.52 2.97
C MET A 187 8.66 -12.65 3.99
N THR A 188 8.20 -12.38 5.21
CA THR A 188 8.03 -13.40 6.26
C THR A 188 6.63 -13.29 6.86
N ARG A 189 6.09 -14.42 7.30
CA ARG A 189 4.84 -14.44 8.08
C ARG A 189 4.97 -13.58 9.33
N LYS A 190 6.14 -13.55 9.96
CA LYS A 190 6.44 -12.73 11.14
C LYS A 190 6.25 -11.23 10.86
N TYR A 191 6.93 -10.69 9.84
CA TYR A 191 6.80 -9.28 9.49
C TYR A 191 5.35 -8.93 9.16
N ARG A 192 4.67 -9.80 8.39
CA ARG A 192 3.25 -9.66 8.07
C ARG A 192 2.38 -9.56 9.33
N LYS A 193 2.53 -10.47 10.29
CA LYS A 193 1.76 -10.45 11.55
C LYS A 193 2.05 -9.19 12.34
N GLU A 194 3.33 -8.91 12.62
CA GLU A 194 3.76 -7.86 13.54
C GLU A 194 3.49 -6.45 13.00
N HIS A 195 3.57 -6.25 11.69
CA HIS A 195 3.55 -4.92 11.08
C HIS A 195 2.39 -4.71 10.10
N ASP A 196 2.14 -5.65 9.18
CA ASP A 196 1.09 -5.47 8.18
C ASP A 196 -0.31 -5.68 8.77
N LEU A 197 -0.45 -6.62 9.71
CA LEU A 197 -1.73 -7.01 10.30
C LEU A 197 -1.93 -6.56 11.74
N MET A 198 -1.19 -5.54 12.17
CA MET A 198 -1.37 -4.91 13.49
C MET A 198 -1.27 -5.91 14.66
N GLY A 199 -0.50 -7.00 14.50
CA GLY A 199 -0.32 -8.05 15.49
C GLY A 199 -1.31 -9.21 15.42
N TYR A 200 -2.29 -9.20 14.51
CA TYR A 200 -3.37 -10.19 14.43
C TYR A 200 -3.30 -11.04 13.17
N GLU A 201 -3.16 -12.35 13.34
CA GLU A 201 -3.41 -13.33 12.28
C GLU A 201 -4.90 -13.67 12.18
N ALA A 202 -5.26 -14.42 11.14
CA ALA A 202 -6.65 -14.80 10.88
C ALA A 202 -7.28 -15.56 12.05
N GLU A 203 -6.52 -16.42 12.70
CA GLU A 203 -6.94 -17.21 13.86
C GLU A 203 -7.19 -16.33 15.09
N ASP A 204 -6.48 -15.21 15.22
CA ASP A 204 -6.64 -14.26 16.35
C ASP A 204 -7.96 -13.48 16.28
N LEU A 205 -8.71 -13.59 15.17
CA LEU A 205 -10.03 -12.96 15.01
C LEU A 205 -11.20 -13.82 15.47
N ILE A 206 -11.00 -15.13 15.69
CA ILE A 206 -12.06 -16.03 16.16
C ILE A 206 -12.51 -15.56 17.55
N ASP A 207 -13.81 -15.27 17.67
CA ASP A 207 -14.38 -14.63 18.86
C ASP A 207 -15.91 -14.81 18.86
N ASP A 208 -16.45 -15.35 19.95
CA ASP A 208 -17.89 -15.55 20.12
C ASP A 208 -18.64 -14.20 20.13
N PHE A 209 -18.02 -13.14 20.66
CA PHE A 209 -18.64 -11.82 20.75
C PHE A 209 -18.90 -11.22 19.36
N ASP A 210 -17.93 -11.32 18.45
CA ASP A 210 -18.09 -10.87 17.05
C ASP A 210 -18.73 -11.96 16.17
N GLY A 211 -18.99 -13.14 16.75
CA GLY A 211 -19.50 -14.32 16.10
C GLY A 211 -18.55 -14.91 15.04
N ILE A 212 -17.27 -14.52 15.00
CA ILE A 212 -16.31 -14.97 13.98
C ILE A 212 -15.90 -16.41 14.28
N ASN A 213 -16.08 -17.29 13.29
CA ASN A 213 -15.69 -18.70 13.40
C ASN A 213 -14.64 -19.09 12.35
N GLU A 214 -14.19 -20.34 12.44
CA GLU A 214 -13.20 -20.95 11.56
C GLU A 214 -13.53 -20.84 10.05
N ASN A 215 -14.80 -20.96 9.68
CA ASN A 215 -15.22 -20.88 8.27
C ASN A 215 -15.08 -19.44 7.74
N ASP A 216 -15.30 -18.43 8.58
CA ASP A 216 -15.19 -17.02 8.19
C ASP A 216 -13.74 -16.65 7.83
N ILE A 217 -12.78 -17.20 8.56
CA ILE A 217 -11.36 -16.82 8.46
C ILE A 217 -10.54 -17.72 7.53
N THR A 218 -11.13 -18.80 7.00
CA THR A 218 -10.47 -19.80 6.15
C THR A 218 -9.69 -19.18 4.98
N GLN A 219 -10.27 -18.20 4.28
CA GLN A 219 -9.63 -17.55 3.13
C GLN A 219 -8.44 -16.65 3.51
N PHE A 220 -8.27 -16.35 4.80
CA PHE A 220 -7.22 -15.48 5.32
C PHE A 220 -6.10 -16.25 6.04
N LYS A 221 -6.24 -17.58 6.20
CA LYS A 221 -5.25 -18.43 6.85
C LYS A 221 -3.96 -18.51 6.05
N TYR A 222 -2.85 -18.26 6.74
CA TYR A 222 -1.52 -18.41 6.15
C TYR A 222 -1.17 -19.90 6.07
N PRO A 223 -0.61 -20.39 4.94
CA PRO A 223 -0.15 -21.77 4.83
C PRO A 223 0.84 -22.13 5.93
N ASP A 224 0.85 -23.38 6.37
CA ASP A 224 1.75 -23.82 7.44
C ASP A 224 3.21 -23.95 6.94
N ASP A 225 4.17 -23.98 7.88
CA ASP A 225 5.59 -24.00 7.54
C ASP A 225 5.98 -25.25 6.73
N LYS A 226 5.30 -26.39 6.91
CA LYS A 226 5.57 -27.62 6.15
C LYS A 226 5.11 -27.48 4.70
N GLU A 227 3.99 -26.81 4.46
CA GLU A 227 3.52 -26.52 3.11
C GLU A 227 4.47 -25.56 2.37
N LEU A 228 4.98 -24.55 3.08
CA LEU A 228 5.94 -23.58 2.55
C LEU A 228 7.29 -24.25 2.23
N GLU A 229 7.82 -25.04 3.17
CA GLU A 229 9.10 -25.75 3.02
C GLU A 229 9.05 -26.77 1.88
N ARG A 230 7.96 -27.52 1.76
CA ARG A 230 7.77 -28.52 0.70
C ARG A 230 7.91 -27.94 -0.71
N VAL A 231 7.49 -26.69 -0.91
CA VAL A 231 7.60 -25.99 -2.20
C VAL A 231 8.88 -25.15 -2.28
N GLY A 232 9.44 -24.72 -1.14
CA GLY A 232 10.56 -23.79 -1.10
C GLY A 232 10.13 -22.36 -1.40
N ILE A 233 9.01 -21.92 -0.85
CA ILE A 233 8.44 -20.59 -1.17
C ILE A 233 9.33 -19.48 -0.61
N ARG A 234 9.68 -18.55 -1.49
CA ARG A 234 10.47 -17.36 -1.21
C ARG A 234 9.78 -16.12 -1.77
N GLY A 235 9.68 -15.06 -0.95
CA GLY A 235 9.08 -13.79 -1.35
C GLY A 235 10.11 -12.66 -1.36
N ILE A 236 10.55 -12.23 -2.54
CA ILE A 236 11.55 -11.15 -2.68
C ILE A 236 10.89 -9.81 -2.98
N TYR A 237 11.49 -8.71 -2.55
CA TYR A 237 11.05 -7.35 -2.88
C TYR A 237 11.95 -6.72 -3.95
N LEU A 238 11.36 -6.09 -4.96
CA LEU A 238 12.11 -5.44 -6.03
C LEU A 238 12.92 -4.23 -5.56
N ASN A 239 12.48 -3.52 -4.50
CA ASN A 239 13.22 -2.38 -3.95
C ASN A 239 14.55 -2.76 -3.26
N ASN A 240 14.85 -4.05 -3.09
CA ASN A 240 16.18 -4.52 -2.70
C ASN A 240 17.19 -4.43 -3.86
N TYR A 241 16.70 -4.50 -5.11
CA TYR A 241 17.53 -4.67 -6.29
C TYR A 241 17.45 -3.52 -7.29
N ILE A 242 16.40 -2.72 -7.22
CA ILE A 242 16.11 -1.63 -8.15
C ILE A 242 15.83 -0.36 -7.35
N ARG A 243 16.37 0.77 -7.80
CA ARG A 243 16.10 2.07 -7.19
C ARG A 243 14.62 2.36 -7.24
N TRP A 244 13.99 2.43 -6.06
CA TRP A 244 12.55 2.64 -5.98
C TRP A 244 12.18 4.13 -5.96
N ASP A 245 11.40 4.53 -6.95
CA ASP A 245 10.79 5.86 -7.07
C ASP A 245 9.38 5.71 -7.67
N SER A 246 8.38 5.60 -6.79
CA SER A 246 7.00 5.34 -7.21
C SER A 246 6.47 6.35 -8.21
N ARG A 247 6.85 7.63 -8.12
CA ARG A 247 6.34 8.65 -9.06
C ARG A 247 6.91 8.41 -10.46
N ALA A 248 8.23 8.31 -10.58
CA ALA A 248 8.89 8.06 -11.86
C ALA A 248 8.40 6.75 -12.50
N GLN A 249 8.21 5.72 -11.68
CA GLN A 249 7.67 4.43 -12.10
C GLN A 249 6.23 4.56 -12.63
N HIS A 250 5.33 5.23 -11.91
CA HIS A 250 3.96 5.47 -12.39
C HIS A 250 3.94 6.30 -13.67
N GLU A 251 4.72 7.37 -13.76
CA GLU A 251 4.74 8.22 -14.96
C GLU A 251 5.22 7.46 -16.20
N LYS A 252 6.21 6.56 -16.04
CA LYS A 252 6.60 5.63 -17.09
C LYS A 252 5.42 4.74 -17.52
N MET A 253 4.68 4.18 -16.55
CA MET A 253 3.55 3.29 -16.85
C MET A 253 2.32 4.00 -17.42
N ILE A 254 2.11 5.27 -17.08
CA ILE A 254 1.09 6.14 -17.70
C ILE A 254 1.40 6.30 -19.19
N ASN A 255 2.65 6.59 -19.52
CA ASN A 255 3.07 6.83 -20.91
C ASN A 255 3.11 5.55 -21.76
N GLU A 256 3.60 4.44 -21.20
CA GLU A 256 3.80 3.19 -21.97
C GLU A 256 2.57 2.30 -22.03
N PHE A 257 1.75 2.28 -20.97
CA PHE A 257 0.67 1.30 -20.81
C PHE A 257 -0.69 1.92 -20.49
N GLU A 258 -0.83 3.24 -20.61
CA GLU A 258 -2.07 3.98 -20.38
C GLU A 258 -2.69 3.71 -19.01
N TYR A 259 -1.85 3.65 -17.97
CA TYR A 259 -2.31 3.65 -16.59
C TYR A 259 -3.19 4.87 -16.32
N LYS A 260 -4.38 4.66 -15.73
CA LYS A 260 -5.29 5.76 -15.39
C LYS A 260 -5.08 6.19 -13.95
N THR A 261 -4.93 7.49 -13.78
CA THR A 261 -4.81 8.19 -12.51
C THR A 261 -6.18 8.66 -12.04
N GLY A 262 -6.33 9.00 -10.75
CA GLY A 262 -7.58 9.47 -10.19
C GLY A 262 -7.36 10.55 -9.13
N GLU A 263 -8.35 11.41 -8.93
CA GLU A 263 -8.35 12.35 -7.81
C GLU A 263 -8.56 11.61 -6.49
N GLN A 264 -7.84 12.04 -5.45
CA GLN A 264 -7.95 11.49 -4.10
C GLN A 264 -8.39 12.59 -3.13
N SER A 265 -9.24 12.24 -2.16
CA SER A 265 -9.89 13.24 -1.30
C SER A 265 -8.93 13.90 -0.31
N ARG A 266 -8.03 13.11 0.29
CA ARG A 266 -7.17 13.52 1.42
C ARG A 266 -5.67 13.48 1.12
N THR A 267 -5.28 13.47 -0.16
CA THR A 267 -3.87 13.59 -0.58
C THR A 267 -3.74 14.20 -1.97
N PHE A 268 -2.55 14.74 -2.28
CA PHE A 268 -2.23 15.35 -3.58
C PHE A 268 -1.70 14.34 -4.61
N ASP A 269 -1.34 13.13 -4.17
CA ASP A 269 -0.94 12.05 -5.08
C ASP A 269 -2.17 11.58 -5.86
N ARG A 270 -2.06 11.44 -7.18
CA ARG A 270 -3.16 10.99 -8.06
C ARG A 270 -2.90 9.62 -8.69
N TYR A 271 -1.80 8.98 -8.31
CA TYR A 271 -1.31 7.75 -8.94
C TYR A 271 -1.56 6.55 -8.04
N ASN A 272 -1.19 6.64 -6.76
CA ASN A 272 -1.29 5.54 -5.81
C ASN A 272 -2.74 5.29 -5.36
N ASP A 273 -3.09 4.03 -5.10
CA ASP A 273 -4.36 3.62 -4.47
C ASP A 273 -5.66 4.08 -5.18
N VAL A 274 -5.55 4.52 -6.44
CA VAL A 274 -6.69 4.95 -7.27
C VAL A 274 -7.69 3.82 -7.52
N ASP A 275 -7.33 2.58 -7.20
CA ASP A 275 -8.18 1.41 -7.30
C ASP A 275 -9.22 1.29 -6.19
N CYS A 276 -9.17 2.14 -5.16
CA CYS A 276 -9.98 1.99 -3.95
C CYS A 276 -10.63 3.30 -3.50
N PHE A 277 -11.96 3.32 -3.37
CA PHE A 277 -12.69 4.49 -2.83
C PHE A 277 -12.34 4.82 -1.38
N ILE A 278 -11.87 3.83 -0.61
CA ILE A 278 -11.82 3.88 0.85
C ILE A 278 -10.41 4.15 1.39
N TYR A 279 -9.35 3.72 0.69
CA TYR A 279 -8.00 3.70 1.23
C TYR A 279 -7.44 5.09 1.57
N SER A 280 -7.53 6.03 0.63
CA SER A 280 -7.10 7.43 0.81
C SER A 280 -8.25 8.36 1.23
N ASP A 281 -9.30 7.78 1.82
CA ASP A 281 -10.50 8.48 2.30
C ASP A 281 -10.84 8.05 3.74
N VAL A 282 -11.84 7.19 3.95
CA VAL A 282 -12.26 6.75 5.29
C VAL A 282 -11.14 6.04 6.05
N HIS A 283 -10.33 5.20 5.40
CA HIS A 283 -9.20 4.53 6.04
C HIS A 283 -8.13 5.55 6.48
N ASP A 284 -7.85 6.56 5.64
CA ASP A 284 -6.93 7.64 5.99
C ASP A 284 -7.46 8.49 7.16
N TYR A 285 -8.76 8.75 7.20
CA TYR A 285 -9.39 9.45 8.33
C TYR A 285 -9.18 8.70 9.64
N ILE A 286 -9.37 7.37 9.65
CA ILE A 286 -9.11 6.54 10.83
C ILE A 286 -7.62 6.59 11.22
N LYS A 287 -6.70 6.50 10.25
CA LYS A 287 -5.26 6.68 10.50
C LYS A 287 -4.98 8.03 11.17
N TYR A 288 -5.57 9.10 10.65
CA TYR A 288 -5.40 10.46 11.18
C TYR A 288 -5.88 10.58 12.63
N ILE A 289 -7.02 9.96 12.96
CA ILE A 289 -7.56 9.93 14.32
C ILE A 289 -6.64 9.16 15.29
N LYS A 290 -6.09 8.02 14.86
CA LYS A 290 -5.26 7.16 15.70
C LYS A 290 -3.84 7.70 15.91
N HIS A 291 -3.27 8.33 14.88
CA HIS A 291 -1.84 8.61 14.83
C HIS A 291 -1.50 10.10 14.71
N GLY A 292 -2.48 10.98 14.51
CA GLY A 292 -2.30 12.43 14.42
C GLY A 292 -1.78 12.92 13.06
N TYR A 293 -1.62 12.03 12.08
CA TYR A 293 -1.24 12.39 10.71
C TYR A 293 -1.85 11.43 9.67
N GLY A 294 -2.08 11.93 8.46
CA GLY A 294 -2.71 11.19 7.36
C GLY A 294 -1.73 10.75 6.28
N LYS A 295 -2.26 10.28 5.16
CA LYS A 295 -1.56 9.76 3.99
C LYS A 295 -0.84 10.86 3.22
N VAL A 296 -1.36 12.09 3.27
CA VAL A 296 -0.67 13.27 2.73
C VAL A 296 0.73 13.45 3.33
N THR A 297 0.91 13.19 4.63
CA THR A 297 2.23 13.27 5.27
C THR A 297 3.19 12.21 4.75
N ASP A 298 2.69 10.99 4.48
CA ASP A 298 3.50 9.93 3.86
C ASP A 298 3.99 10.36 2.46
N HIS A 299 3.07 10.87 1.63
CA HIS A 299 3.39 11.31 0.27
C HIS A 299 4.31 12.52 0.26
N ALA A 300 4.07 13.54 1.10
CA ALA A 300 4.95 14.70 1.22
C ALA A 300 6.35 14.28 1.70
N THR A 301 6.44 13.39 2.69
CA THR A 301 7.70 12.85 3.18
C THR A 301 8.47 12.12 2.08
N ARG A 302 7.79 11.31 1.26
CA ARG A 302 8.41 10.63 0.12
C ARG A 302 8.98 11.63 -0.89
N GLU A 303 8.21 12.65 -1.29
CA GLU A 303 8.70 13.64 -2.26
C GLU A 303 9.83 14.52 -1.72
N ILE A 304 9.85 14.80 -0.42
CA ILE A 304 10.98 15.47 0.26
C ILE A 304 12.23 14.59 0.20
N ARG A 305 12.12 13.30 0.55
CA ARG A 305 13.24 12.36 0.52
C ARG A 305 13.78 12.10 -0.89
N LEU A 306 12.91 12.17 -1.91
CA LEU A 306 13.28 12.14 -3.32
C LEU A 306 13.77 13.49 -3.86
N ARG A 307 13.91 14.51 -2.99
CA ARG A 307 14.47 15.83 -3.32
C ARG A 307 13.71 16.59 -4.40
N ARG A 308 12.41 16.29 -4.56
CA ARG A 308 11.48 17.00 -5.47
C ARG A 308 10.68 18.08 -4.77
N MET A 309 10.63 18.05 -3.44
CA MET A 309 9.78 18.91 -2.62
C MET A 309 10.57 19.44 -1.43
N THR A 310 10.47 20.73 -1.11
CA THR A 310 11.03 21.24 0.15
C THR A 310 10.14 20.86 1.33
N ARG A 311 10.68 20.95 2.55
CA ARG A 311 9.91 20.73 3.77
C ARG A 311 8.73 21.71 3.87
N GLU A 312 8.92 22.96 3.48
CA GLU A 312 7.91 24.03 3.53
C GLU A 312 6.77 23.73 2.55
N GLN A 313 7.13 23.32 1.32
CA GLN A 313 6.15 22.89 0.31
C GLN A 313 5.33 21.70 0.81
N GLY A 314 5.99 20.69 1.38
CA GLY A 314 5.32 19.53 1.97
C GLY A 314 4.41 19.90 3.13
N THR A 315 4.86 20.78 4.02
CA THR A 315 4.07 21.27 5.16
C THR A 315 2.80 21.97 4.70
N LYS A 316 2.89 22.82 3.66
CA LYS A 316 1.73 23.49 3.06
C LYS A 316 0.71 22.49 2.53
N LEU A 317 1.15 21.46 1.81
CA LEU A 317 0.27 20.41 1.29
C LEU A 317 -0.36 19.57 2.41
N VAL A 318 0.39 19.23 3.46
CA VAL A 318 -0.15 18.53 4.62
C VAL A 318 -1.26 19.35 5.27
N LYS A 319 -1.04 20.65 5.53
CA LYS A 319 -2.06 21.54 6.09
C LYS A 319 -3.31 21.63 5.21
N GLU A 320 -3.14 21.65 3.89
CA GLU A 320 -4.26 21.73 2.95
C GLU A 320 -5.13 20.44 2.97
N PHE A 321 -4.52 19.26 3.01
CA PHE A 321 -5.25 18.00 2.80
C PHE A 321 -5.60 17.24 4.08
N CYS A 322 -4.85 17.38 5.18
CA CYS A 322 -5.03 16.55 6.38
C CYS A 322 -6.43 16.66 7.01
N ASN A 323 -7.08 17.80 6.87
CA ASN A 323 -8.41 18.08 7.44
C ASN A 323 -9.54 18.04 6.41
N LYS A 324 -9.28 17.62 5.16
CA LYS A 324 -10.34 17.54 4.14
C LYS A 324 -11.39 16.48 4.55
N PRO A 325 -12.69 16.76 4.41
CA PRO A 325 -13.73 15.81 4.81
C PRO A 325 -13.66 14.51 3.99
N VAL A 326 -14.08 13.41 4.60
CA VAL A 326 -14.25 12.13 3.91
C VAL A 326 -15.38 12.22 2.89
N ARG A 327 -15.20 11.63 1.70
CA ARG A 327 -16.19 11.70 0.60
C ARG A 327 -17.08 10.47 0.49
N HIS A 328 -16.58 9.31 0.88
CA HIS A 328 -17.23 8.01 0.64
C HIS A 328 -17.64 7.30 1.93
N LEU A 329 -17.76 8.03 3.04
CA LEU A 329 -18.20 7.46 4.31
C LEU A 329 -19.59 6.83 4.19
N GLU A 330 -20.58 7.55 3.66
CA GLU A 330 -21.95 7.03 3.50
C GLU A 330 -21.98 5.74 2.65
N LEU A 331 -21.22 5.71 1.55
CA LEU A 331 -21.09 4.53 0.70
C LEU A 331 -20.54 3.33 1.48
N PHE A 332 -19.49 3.54 2.29
CA PHE A 332 -18.91 2.51 3.14
C PHE A 332 -19.88 2.02 4.22
N LEU A 333 -20.57 2.93 4.91
CA LEU A 333 -21.51 2.60 5.98
C LEU A 333 -22.68 1.79 5.45
N LYS A 334 -23.22 2.17 4.29
CA LYS A 334 -24.27 1.42 3.58
C LYS A 334 -23.80 0.01 3.21
N TRP A 335 -22.57 -0.13 2.71
CA TRP A 335 -22.00 -1.45 2.41
C TRP A 335 -21.82 -2.30 3.68
N LEU A 336 -21.28 -1.72 4.75
CA LEU A 336 -21.01 -2.43 6.01
C LEU A 336 -22.28 -2.77 6.80
N GLY A 337 -23.35 -2.01 6.57
CA GLY A 337 -24.65 -2.18 7.24
C GLY A 337 -24.69 -1.57 8.64
N ILE A 338 -24.02 -0.43 8.86
CA ILE A 338 -24.00 0.27 10.16
C ILE A 338 -24.39 1.74 10.01
N THR A 339 -24.82 2.37 11.09
CA THR A 339 -25.11 3.81 11.12
C THR A 339 -23.84 4.63 11.34
N GLU A 340 -23.87 5.89 10.94
CA GLU A 340 -22.76 6.83 11.17
C GLU A 340 -22.44 6.99 12.67
N ASN A 341 -23.47 7.09 13.53
CA ASN A 341 -23.28 7.13 14.98
C ASN A 341 -22.53 5.91 15.52
N SER A 342 -22.85 4.72 15.01
CA SER A 342 -22.17 3.47 15.40
C SER A 342 -20.71 3.48 14.97
N PHE A 343 -20.43 3.98 13.77
CA PHE A 343 -19.08 4.12 13.24
C PHE A 343 -18.25 5.07 14.10
N HIS A 344 -18.74 6.28 14.36
CA HIS A 344 -18.02 7.25 15.18
C HIS A 344 -17.81 6.75 16.61
N TYR A 345 -18.82 6.11 17.21
CA TYR A 345 -18.69 5.48 18.53
C TYR A 345 -17.53 4.47 18.58
N LEU A 346 -17.45 3.57 17.60
CA LEU A 346 -16.40 2.54 17.53
C LEU A 346 -15.03 3.15 17.27
N ILE A 347 -14.90 4.07 16.31
CA ILE A 347 -13.63 4.69 15.97
C ILE A 347 -13.11 5.59 17.10
N ASP A 348 -14.01 6.27 17.83
CA ASP A 348 -13.63 7.11 18.97
C ASP A 348 -13.04 6.32 20.13
N GLN A 349 -13.35 5.02 20.28
CA GLN A 349 -12.66 4.14 21.24
C GLN A 349 -11.16 3.98 20.93
N HIS A 350 -10.78 4.18 19.66
CA HIS A 350 -9.40 4.08 19.19
C HIS A 350 -8.75 5.46 18.99
N ARG A 351 -9.46 6.55 19.31
CA ARG A 351 -8.94 7.91 19.17
C ARG A 351 -7.84 8.16 20.19
N ASN A 352 -6.72 8.66 19.68
CA ASN A 352 -5.58 8.90 20.54
C ASN A 352 -5.68 10.26 21.26
N HIS A 353 -5.94 10.23 22.56
CA HIS A 353 -6.04 11.41 23.43
C HIS A 353 -4.73 12.22 23.55
N GLN A 354 -3.60 11.69 23.10
CA GLN A 354 -2.38 12.48 22.96
C GLN A 354 -2.55 13.58 21.91
N PHE A 355 -3.32 13.32 20.84
CA PHE A 355 -3.49 14.25 19.72
C PHE A 355 -4.82 15.00 19.73
N TRP A 356 -5.83 14.42 20.37
CA TRP A 356 -7.20 14.91 20.34
C TRP A 356 -7.71 15.24 21.73
N HIS A 357 -8.53 16.28 21.85
CA HIS A 357 -9.29 16.60 23.05
C HIS A 357 -10.71 17.05 22.68
N ARG A 358 -11.60 17.07 23.66
CA ARG A 358 -12.96 17.59 23.49
C ARG A 358 -12.97 19.06 23.89
N ASN A 359 -13.55 19.91 23.03
CA ASN A 359 -13.77 21.33 23.32
C ASN A 359 -14.99 21.51 24.27
N GLU A 360 -15.33 22.76 24.57
CA GLU A 360 -16.47 23.12 25.44
C GLU A 360 -17.83 22.61 24.90
N ASN A 361 -17.96 22.45 23.58
CA ASN A 361 -19.14 21.93 22.90
C ASN A 361 -19.15 20.39 22.82
N TRP A 362 -18.22 19.71 23.49
CA TRP A 362 -18.01 18.26 23.37
C TRP A 362 -17.70 17.82 21.93
N GLU A 363 -17.03 18.62 21.13
CA GLU A 363 -16.55 18.25 19.79
C GLU A 363 -15.07 17.88 19.84
N TRP A 364 -14.63 16.93 19.00
CA TRP A 364 -13.21 16.58 18.92
C TRP A 364 -12.42 17.63 18.17
N GLU A 365 -11.38 18.15 18.82
CA GLU A 365 -10.43 19.06 18.20
C GLU A 365 -8.99 18.55 18.32
N LEU A 366 -8.24 18.73 17.23
CA LEU A 366 -6.82 18.43 17.21
C LEU A 366 -6.11 19.44 18.12
N LYS A 367 -5.18 18.99 18.96
CA LYS A 367 -4.34 19.89 19.73
C LYS A 367 -3.55 20.78 18.75
N GLU A 368 -3.78 22.10 18.81
CA GLU A 368 -3.24 23.10 17.86
C GLU A 368 -1.73 22.99 17.65
N ASP A 369 -1.02 22.53 18.67
CA ASP A 369 0.43 22.45 18.68
C ASP A 369 0.99 21.39 17.70
N LEU A 370 0.20 20.44 17.18
CA LEU A 370 0.76 19.36 16.35
C LEU A 370 1.27 19.81 14.97
N LEU A 371 0.43 20.49 14.20
CA LEU A 371 0.82 20.98 12.86
C LEU A 371 1.87 22.10 12.97
N LYS A 372 1.79 22.90 14.04
CA LYS A 372 2.78 23.93 14.36
C LYS A 372 4.12 23.31 14.76
N GLN A 373 4.13 22.30 15.64
CA GLN A 373 5.33 21.52 16.01
C GLN A 373 6.03 20.93 14.78
N MET A 374 5.27 20.32 13.86
CA MET A 374 5.81 19.77 12.62
C MET A 374 6.52 20.84 11.78
N GLU A 375 5.93 22.02 11.66
CA GLU A 375 6.47 23.14 10.89
C GLU A 375 7.74 23.73 11.54
N VAL A 376 7.70 24.04 12.84
CA VAL A 376 8.80 24.74 13.53
C VAL A 376 10.02 23.87 13.82
N GLN A 377 9.86 22.53 13.85
CA GLN A 377 10.99 21.61 14.10
C GLN A 377 11.83 21.33 12.84
N GLY A 378 11.51 21.96 11.69
CA GLY A 378 12.36 21.88 10.50
C GLY A 378 13.71 22.56 10.70
N ASP A 379 14.76 22.02 10.08
CA ASP A 379 16.11 22.59 10.14
C ASP A 379 16.70 22.74 8.74
N GLN A 380 16.96 23.99 8.34
CA GLN A 380 17.52 24.33 7.03
C GLN A 380 18.93 23.78 6.83
N GLN A 381 19.70 23.57 7.90
CA GLN A 381 21.06 23.02 7.80
C GLN A 381 21.04 21.53 7.44
N ILE A 382 19.95 20.85 7.78
CA ILE A 382 19.76 19.40 7.59
C ILE A 382 18.84 19.10 6.39
N ALA A 383 18.21 20.14 5.82
CA ALA A 383 17.34 20.05 4.67
C ALA A 383 18.08 19.49 3.44
N LEU A 384 17.37 18.71 2.62
CA LEU A 384 17.91 18.20 1.37
C LEU A 384 17.82 19.29 0.30
N SER A 385 18.90 19.47 -0.47
CA SER A 385 18.85 20.31 -1.66
C SER A 385 17.90 19.71 -2.69
N GLN A 386 17.02 20.54 -3.24
CA GLN A 386 16.16 20.11 -4.34
C GLN A 386 17.00 19.85 -5.59
N ILE A 387 16.73 18.74 -6.25
CA ILE A 387 17.37 18.38 -7.52
C ILE A 387 16.40 18.53 -8.71
N GLU A 388 15.11 18.66 -8.42
CA GLU A 388 14.04 18.85 -9.39
C GLU A 388 12.94 19.75 -8.78
N THR A 389 12.32 20.56 -9.62
CA THR A 389 11.17 21.38 -9.23
C THR A 389 9.92 20.53 -9.06
N TYR A 390 9.24 20.66 -7.91
CA TYR A 390 7.95 20.00 -7.69
C TYR A 390 6.94 20.38 -8.77
N SER A 391 6.36 19.37 -9.42
CA SER A 391 5.20 19.52 -10.30
C SER A 391 4.02 18.68 -9.78
N PRO A 392 2.76 19.14 -9.96
CA PRO A 392 1.58 18.36 -9.56
C PRO A 392 1.50 17.02 -10.28
N PHE A 393 0.88 16.05 -9.62
CA PHE A 393 0.60 14.74 -10.21
C PHE A 393 -0.38 14.89 -11.38
N LYS A 394 -0.12 14.15 -12.47
CA LYS A 394 -0.95 14.16 -13.68
C LYS A 394 -2.33 13.57 -13.40
N LEU A 395 -3.35 14.15 -14.02
CA LEU A 395 -4.68 13.56 -14.06
C LEU A 395 -4.99 13.16 -15.51
N THR A 396 -5.02 11.87 -15.78
CA THR A 396 -5.47 11.29 -17.04
C THR A 396 -7.00 11.41 -17.16
N GLY A 397 -7.51 11.64 -18.37
CA GLY A 397 -8.96 11.62 -18.60
C GLY A 397 -9.60 10.28 -18.23
N LYS A 398 -10.88 10.32 -17.82
CA LYS A 398 -11.65 9.12 -17.46
C LYS A 398 -11.53 8.05 -18.55
N GLY A 399 -11.30 6.80 -18.13
CA GLY A 399 -11.31 5.68 -19.07
C GLY A 399 -12.75 5.31 -19.41
N GLU A 400 -13.11 5.32 -20.69
CA GLU A 400 -14.38 4.77 -21.16
C GLU A 400 -14.30 3.23 -21.21
N SER A 401 -15.41 2.55 -20.93
CA SER A 401 -15.50 1.11 -21.19
C SER A 401 -15.44 0.88 -22.70
N THR A 402 -14.75 -0.18 -23.12
CA THR A 402 -14.69 -0.60 -24.54
C THR A 402 -15.72 -1.67 -24.87
N ASP A 403 -16.73 -1.83 -24.02
CA ASP A 403 -17.87 -2.71 -24.27
C ASP A 403 -18.61 -2.23 -25.53
N ARG A 404 -18.71 -3.12 -26.53
CA ARG A 404 -19.43 -2.88 -27.79
C ARG A 404 -20.50 -3.95 -27.90
N GLU A 405 -21.68 -3.58 -28.38
CA GLU A 405 -22.85 -4.47 -28.50
C GLU A 405 -22.60 -5.69 -29.41
N GLU A 406 -21.62 -5.62 -30.31
CA GLU A 406 -21.33 -6.66 -31.31
C GLU A 406 -20.10 -7.53 -31.00
N GLN A 407 -19.57 -7.51 -29.76
CA GLN A 407 -18.46 -8.36 -29.35
C GLN A 407 -18.76 -9.09 -28.05
N TYR A 408 -18.14 -10.24 -27.83
CA TYR A 408 -18.19 -10.92 -26.55
C TYR A 408 -17.73 -9.98 -25.42
N ILE A 409 -18.53 -9.91 -24.36
CA ILE A 409 -18.17 -9.24 -23.12
C ILE A 409 -17.18 -10.16 -22.40
N LEU A 410 -15.92 -9.71 -22.33
CA LEU A 410 -14.89 -10.39 -21.54
C LEU A 410 -14.87 -9.79 -20.14
N ILE A 411 -14.94 -10.63 -19.10
CA ILE A 411 -14.83 -10.17 -17.71
C ILE A 411 -13.45 -9.51 -17.52
N GLY A 412 -13.46 -8.22 -17.18
CA GLY A 412 -12.25 -7.40 -17.08
C GLY A 412 -11.62 -7.12 -18.45
N LYS A 413 -12.39 -6.55 -19.39
CA LYS A 413 -11.87 -6.03 -20.66
C LYS A 413 -11.13 -4.70 -20.43
N GLY A 414 -9.94 -4.56 -21.01
CA GLY A 414 -9.09 -3.36 -20.97
C GLY A 414 -9.19 -2.53 -22.25
N TYR A 415 -8.27 -1.57 -22.44
CA TYR A 415 -8.27 -0.69 -23.62
C TYR A 415 -7.98 -1.47 -24.92
N LYS A 416 -8.50 -0.98 -26.05
CA LYS A 416 -8.40 -1.64 -27.36
C LYS A 416 -7.10 -1.24 -28.08
N TYR A 417 -6.46 -2.20 -28.76
CA TYR A 417 -5.37 -1.94 -29.72
C TYR A 417 -5.86 -1.21 -30.96
#